data_AF-A0A1N7PA67-F1
#
_entry.id   AF-A0A1N7PA67-F1
#
_cell.length_a   1.000
_cell.length_b   1.000
_cell.length_c   1.000
_cell.angle_alpha   90.00
_cell.angle_beta   90.00
_cell.angle_gamma   90.00
#
_symmetry.space_group_name_H-M   'P 1'
#
loop_
_entity.id
_entity.type
_entity.pdbx_description
1 polymer ?
#
loop_
_entity_poly.entity_id
_entity_poly.type
_entity_poly.pdbx_seq_one_letter_code
_entity_poly.pdbx_strand_id
1 'polypeptide(L)'
;MRFLILALWAVLLPSFALADTRPVNCEITVGGVRHVTGRCYFSPRSGGSFQVGNDSYFADVSVNTPGQADGHWNADPLSTHAQAPLGALRQEGACWVAPGTRICAWALPAAETQAALAAQPDGVMLSPISASSACIGAAGH
;
A
#
# COMPACT_ATOMS: atom_id res chain seq x y z
N MET A 1 25.18 -32.87 -44.24
CA MET A 1 25.94 -31.62 -43.98
C MET A 1 24.95 -30.47 -44.18
N ARG A 2 24.73 -29.48 -43.32
CA ARG A 2 25.35 -29.07 -42.06
C ARG A 2 24.55 -27.81 -41.63
N PHE A 3 24.05 -27.78 -40.39
CA PHE A 3 23.54 -26.64 -39.61
C PHE A 3 22.35 -25.81 -40.12
N LEU A 4 21.15 -26.14 -39.61
CA LEU A 4 20.11 -25.14 -39.30
C LEU A 4 20.23 -24.81 -37.81
N ILE A 5 20.97 -23.73 -37.49
CA ILE A 5 21.02 -23.16 -36.14
C ILE A 5 19.80 -22.26 -35.99
N LEU A 6 18.76 -22.76 -35.32
CA LEU A 6 17.65 -21.94 -34.82
C LEU A 6 18.17 -21.16 -33.61
N ALA A 7 18.55 -19.91 -33.82
CA ALA A 7 18.91 -18.99 -32.74
C ALA A 7 17.64 -18.60 -31.97
N LEU A 8 17.30 -19.37 -30.93
CA LEU A 8 16.29 -19.01 -29.93
C LEU A 8 16.88 -17.89 -29.04
N TRP A 9 16.73 -16.63 -29.46
CA TRP A 9 16.95 -15.50 -28.57
C TRP A 9 15.77 -15.39 -27.61
N ALA A 10 15.90 -15.98 -26.42
CA ALA A 10 15.00 -15.74 -25.30
C ALA A 10 15.20 -14.29 -24.85
N VAL A 11 14.32 -13.39 -25.30
CA VAL A 11 14.23 -12.02 -24.80
C VAL A 11 13.77 -12.10 -23.35
N LEU A 12 14.71 -11.96 -22.41
CA LEU A 12 14.44 -11.72 -20.99
C LEU A 12 13.80 -10.33 -20.87
N LEU A 13 12.48 -10.25 -20.99
CA LEU A 13 11.74 -9.05 -20.64
C LEU A 13 11.89 -8.83 -19.13
N PRO A 14 12.52 -7.73 -18.67
CA PRO A 14 12.54 -7.42 -17.24
C PRO A 14 11.11 -7.20 -16.79
N SER A 15 10.63 -8.06 -15.88
CA SER A 15 9.35 -7.85 -15.20
C SER A 15 9.48 -6.65 -14.29
N PHE A 16 9.08 -5.48 -14.77
CA PHE A 16 8.83 -4.34 -13.90
C PHE A 16 7.57 -4.66 -13.08
N ALA A 17 7.77 -5.29 -11.91
CA ALA A 17 6.69 -5.43 -10.94
C ALA A 17 6.36 -4.03 -10.43
N LEU A 18 5.28 -3.44 -10.96
CA LEU A 18 4.66 -2.30 -10.31
C LEU A 18 4.27 -2.78 -8.92
N ALA A 19 4.79 -2.08 -7.92
CA ALA A 19 4.56 -2.42 -6.54
C ALA A 19 3.08 -2.06 -6.24
N ASP A 20 2.23 -3.08 -6.28
CA ASP A 20 0.78 -2.91 -6.16
C ASP A 20 0.36 -2.74 -4.69
N THR A 21 -0.79 -2.10 -4.51
CA THR A 21 -1.39 -1.96 -3.19
C THR A 21 -1.85 -3.33 -2.71
N ARG A 22 -1.47 -3.70 -1.49
CA ARG A 22 -1.76 -5.04 -0.94
C ARG A 22 -2.34 -4.98 0.47
N PRO A 23 -3.12 -5.98 0.87
CA PRO A 23 -3.62 -6.07 2.23
C PRO A 23 -2.50 -6.47 3.21
N VAL A 24 -2.48 -5.83 4.37
CA VAL A 24 -1.58 -6.10 5.51
C VAL A 24 -2.38 -6.11 6.80
N ASN A 25 -1.80 -6.62 7.88
CA ASN A 25 -2.23 -6.25 9.22
C ASN A 25 -1.44 -5.01 9.63
N CYS A 26 -2.08 -3.95 10.13
CA CYS A 26 -1.38 -2.73 10.51
C CYS A 26 -1.91 -2.08 11.78
N GLU A 27 -1.10 -1.16 12.31
CA GLU A 27 -1.47 -0.26 13.39
C GLU A 27 -0.99 1.16 13.06
N ILE A 28 -1.85 2.16 13.32
CA ILE A 28 -1.47 3.57 13.32
C ILE A 28 -1.88 4.15 14.66
N THR A 29 -0.88 4.51 15.47
CA THR A 29 -1.04 5.13 16.78
C THR A 29 -0.39 6.51 16.77
N VAL A 30 -1.15 7.55 17.10
CA VAL A 30 -0.68 8.93 17.18
C VAL A 30 -1.20 9.57 18.46
N GLY A 31 -0.33 10.24 19.21
CA GLY A 31 -0.70 10.82 20.51
C GLY A 31 -1.17 9.77 21.53
N GLY A 32 -0.77 8.51 21.37
CA GLY A 32 -1.22 7.39 22.20
C GLY A 32 -2.61 6.81 21.83
N VAL A 33 -3.27 7.35 20.81
CA VAL A 33 -4.56 6.86 20.32
C VAL A 33 -4.36 5.96 19.11
N ARG A 34 -4.94 4.75 19.12
CA ARG A 34 -4.92 3.80 18.00
C ARG A 34 -6.01 4.15 17.00
N HIS A 35 -5.66 4.83 15.92
CA HIS A 35 -6.59 5.25 14.86
C HIS A 35 -6.89 4.13 13.86
N VAL A 36 -5.92 3.25 13.61
CA VAL A 36 -6.08 2.08 12.75
C VAL A 36 -5.53 0.86 13.46
N THR A 37 -6.25 -0.26 13.38
CA THR A 37 -5.81 -1.57 13.86
C THR A 37 -6.47 -2.66 13.02
N GLY A 38 -5.72 -3.71 12.69
CA GLY A 38 -6.24 -4.85 11.94
C GLY A 38 -5.92 -4.78 10.46
N ARG A 39 -6.77 -5.40 9.64
CA ARG A 39 -6.56 -5.44 8.19
C ARG A 39 -6.67 -4.05 7.59
N CYS A 40 -5.70 -3.70 6.76
CA CYS A 40 -5.62 -2.40 6.11
C CYS A 40 -4.80 -2.51 4.81
N TYR A 41 -4.74 -1.45 4.01
CA TYR A 41 -3.95 -1.45 2.79
C TYR A 41 -2.51 -1.00 3.06
N PHE A 42 -1.58 -1.51 2.26
CA PHE A 42 -0.20 -1.05 2.16
C PHE A 42 0.09 -0.75 0.70
N SER A 43 0.44 0.50 0.41
CA SER A 43 0.81 0.96 -0.93
C SER A 43 2.31 1.28 -0.95
N PRO A 44 3.15 0.40 -1.54
CA PRO A 44 4.59 0.63 -1.64
C PRO A 44 4.92 1.81 -2.57
N ARG A 45 5.95 2.58 -2.22
CA ARG A 45 6.55 3.64 -3.03
C ARG A 45 8.06 3.37 -3.21
N SER A 46 8.75 4.22 -3.96
CA SER A 46 10.19 4.08 -4.21
C SER A 46 11.03 4.18 -2.93
N GLY A 47 12.20 3.53 -2.93
CA GLY A 47 13.16 3.61 -1.82
C GLY A 47 12.70 2.95 -0.53
N GLY A 48 11.68 2.09 -0.56
CA GLY A 48 11.10 1.47 0.63
C GLY A 48 10.10 2.36 1.37
N SER A 49 9.84 3.57 0.85
CA SER A 49 8.74 4.42 1.31
C SER A 49 7.39 3.76 1.03
N PHE A 50 6.35 4.13 1.76
CA PHE A 50 5.02 3.57 1.57
C PHE A 50 3.93 4.44 2.19
N GLN A 51 2.69 4.15 1.80
CA GLN A 51 1.49 4.57 2.51
C GLN A 51 0.82 3.35 3.14
N VAL A 52 0.27 3.50 4.33
CA VAL A 52 -0.47 2.45 5.04
C VAL A 52 -1.70 3.05 5.70
N GLY A 53 -2.83 2.34 5.68
CA GLY A 53 -4.05 2.85 6.28
C GLY A 53 -5.31 2.10 5.89
N ASN A 54 -6.44 2.69 6.25
CA ASN A 54 -7.77 2.28 5.81
C ASN A 54 -8.47 3.47 5.15
N ASP A 55 -9.77 3.35 4.89
CA ASP A 55 -10.55 4.39 4.22
C ASP A 55 -10.65 5.70 5.02
N SER A 56 -10.43 5.66 6.34
CA SER A 56 -10.55 6.82 7.24
C SER A 56 -9.22 7.47 7.58
N TYR A 57 -8.21 6.68 7.93
CA TYR A 57 -6.91 7.17 8.39
C TYR A 57 -5.78 6.47 7.65
N PHE A 58 -4.75 7.24 7.32
CA PHE A 58 -3.55 6.72 6.68
C PHE A 58 -2.31 7.52 7.09
N ALA A 59 -1.16 6.86 6.98
CA ALA A 59 0.15 7.44 7.19
C ALA A 59 1.05 7.20 5.98
N ASP A 60 1.78 8.24 5.62
CA ASP A 60 2.88 8.22 4.66
C ASP A 60 4.19 8.09 5.43
N VAL A 61 4.99 7.08 5.09
CA VAL A 61 6.34 6.86 5.61
C VAL A 61 7.33 7.06 4.47
N SER A 62 8.09 8.13 4.54
CA SER A 62 9.13 8.49 3.57
C SER A 62 10.49 8.03 4.08
N VAL A 63 10.97 6.91 3.56
CA VAL A 63 12.26 6.32 3.97
C VAL A 63 13.40 7.14 3.36
N ASN A 64 14.21 7.74 4.23
CA ASN A 64 15.33 8.59 3.84
C ASN A 64 16.62 7.76 3.69
N THR A 65 16.86 6.87 4.64
CA THR A 65 17.99 5.94 4.68
C THR A 65 17.57 4.67 5.41
N PRO A 66 18.31 3.55 5.33
CA PRO A 66 17.98 2.34 6.07
C PRO A 66 17.73 2.63 7.56
N GLY A 67 16.53 2.28 8.05
CA GLY A 67 16.12 2.49 9.45
C GLY A 67 15.70 3.91 9.84
N GLN A 68 15.71 4.88 8.92
CA GLN A 68 15.29 6.27 9.18
C GLN A 68 14.26 6.75 8.16
N ALA A 69 13.18 7.36 8.62
CA ALA A 69 12.13 7.90 7.77
C ALA A 69 11.53 9.19 8.35
N ASP A 70 10.85 9.97 7.53
CA ASP A 70 9.92 11.00 7.98
C ASP A 70 8.49 10.51 7.81
N GLY A 71 7.63 10.78 8.80
CA GLY A 71 6.23 10.38 8.77
C GLY A 71 5.28 11.56 8.61
N HIS A 72 4.21 11.37 7.85
CA HIS A 72 3.06 12.27 7.82
C HIS A 72 1.76 11.45 7.86
N TRP A 73 0.66 12.05 8.32
CA TRP A 73 -0.65 11.39 8.33
C TRP A 73 -1.77 12.40 8.11
N ASN A 74 -2.97 11.89 7.89
CA ASN A 74 -4.11 12.73 7.52
C ASN A 74 -4.76 13.47 8.70
N ALA A 75 -4.51 13.08 9.96
CA ALA A 75 -5.01 13.67 11.21
C ALA A 75 -6.53 13.68 11.41
N ASP A 76 -7.28 14.09 10.38
CA ASP A 76 -8.72 14.08 10.33
C ASP A 76 -9.20 12.91 9.48
N PRO A 77 -10.26 12.19 9.93
CA PRO A 77 -10.79 11.07 9.18
C PRO A 77 -11.28 11.54 7.80
N LEU A 78 -11.01 10.74 6.77
CA LEU A 78 -11.38 11.00 5.37
C LEU A 78 -10.67 12.20 4.71
N SER A 79 -9.75 12.89 5.41
CA SER A 79 -8.89 13.88 4.74
C SER A 79 -8.05 13.19 3.65
N THR A 80 -7.96 13.80 2.48
CA THR A 80 -7.30 13.22 1.30
C THR A 80 -5.80 13.43 1.24
N HIS A 81 -5.21 14.12 2.24
CA HIS A 81 -3.79 14.45 2.28
C HIS A 81 -3.15 14.09 3.61
N ALA A 82 -1.93 13.55 3.57
CA ALA A 82 -1.09 13.36 4.76
C ALA A 82 -0.45 14.69 5.19
N GLN A 83 -1.27 15.57 5.75
CA GLN A 83 -0.90 16.96 6.09
C GLN A 83 -0.14 17.11 7.41
N ALA A 84 -0.37 16.23 8.38
CA ALA A 84 0.15 16.39 9.72
C ALA A 84 1.47 15.64 9.88
N PRO A 85 2.54 16.29 10.38
CA PRO A 85 3.83 15.63 10.60
C PRO A 85 3.75 14.66 11.79
N LEU A 86 4.43 13.53 11.65
CA LEU A 86 4.61 12.52 12.70
C LEU A 86 6.03 12.53 13.32
N GLY A 87 6.90 13.37 12.77
CA GLY A 87 8.30 13.49 13.17
C GLY A 87 9.24 12.49 12.49
N ALA A 88 10.49 12.50 12.94
CA ALA A 88 11.52 11.59 12.47
C ALA A 88 11.31 10.19 13.08
N LEU A 89 11.02 9.23 12.21
CA LEU A 89 10.71 7.85 12.55
C LEU A 89 11.98 6.97 12.54
N ARG A 90 11.99 5.99 13.44
CA ARG A 90 12.96 4.90 13.49
C ARG A 90 12.30 3.57 13.23
N GLN A 91 12.98 2.70 12.49
CA GLN A 91 12.49 1.36 12.27
C GLN A 91 12.75 0.46 13.49
N GLU A 92 11.70 -0.18 13.99
CA GLU A 92 11.71 -1.18 15.06
C GLU A 92 10.90 -2.40 14.62
N GLY A 93 11.60 -3.41 14.07
CA GLY A 93 10.97 -4.58 13.49
C GLY A 93 10.04 -4.21 12.33
N ALA A 94 8.76 -4.53 12.47
CA ALA A 94 7.72 -4.20 11.48
C ALA A 94 7.14 -2.79 11.64
N CYS A 95 7.64 -2.01 12.61
CA CYS A 95 7.09 -0.71 12.96
C CYS A 95 8.07 0.42 12.67
N TRP A 96 7.51 1.60 12.45
CA TRP A 96 8.18 2.89 12.43
C TRP A 96 7.67 3.72 13.60
N VAL A 97 8.59 4.18 14.45
CA VAL A 97 8.24 4.79 15.73
C VAL A 97 8.90 6.14 15.94
N ALA A 98 8.22 7.00 16.67
CA ALA A 98 8.72 8.25 17.23
C ALA A 98 7.98 8.51 18.56
N PRO A 99 8.35 9.52 19.37
CA PRO A 99 7.60 9.85 20.59
C PRO A 99 6.12 10.08 20.30
N GLY A 100 5.24 9.26 20.88
CA GLY A 100 3.79 9.32 20.67
C GLY A 100 3.29 8.76 19.34
N THR A 101 4.17 8.27 18.46
CA THR A 101 3.82 7.72 17.15
C THR A 101 4.29 6.27 17.00
N ARG A 102 3.40 5.40 16.50
CA ARG A 102 3.73 4.04 16.08
C ARG A 102 2.96 3.68 14.82
N ILE A 103 3.67 3.32 13.77
CA ILE A 103 3.10 2.85 12.50
C ILE A 103 3.66 1.46 12.22
N CYS A 104 2.83 0.43 12.28
CA CYS A 104 3.26 -0.94 12.04
C CYS A 104 2.60 -1.52 10.80
N ALA A 105 3.33 -2.31 10.03
CA ALA A 105 2.80 -3.04 8.88
C ALA A 105 3.37 -4.47 8.86
N TRP A 106 2.51 -5.45 9.12
CA TRP A 106 2.85 -6.87 9.09
C TRP A 106 2.27 -7.53 7.85
N ALA A 107 3.10 -8.32 7.17
CA ALA A 107 2.61 -9.18 6.09
C ALA A 107 1.51 -10.12 6.62
N LEU A 108 0.44 -10.26 5.84
CA LEU A 108 -0.54 -11.31 6.11
C LEU A 108 0.03 -12.68 5.72
N PRO A 109 -0.47 -13.77 6.32
CA PRO A 109 -0.24 -15.11 5.80
C PRO A 109 -0.60 -15.21 4.31
N ALA A 110 0.10 -16.05 3.55
CA ALA A 110 -0.10 -16.17 2.11
C ALA A 110 -1.56 -16.51 1.74
N ALA A 111 -2.18 -17.42 2.49
CA ALA A 111 -3.58 -17.81 2.28
C ALA A 111 -4.55 -16.63 2.49
N GLU A 112 -4.31 -15.78 3.49
CA GLU A 112 -5.13 -14.59 3.73
C GLU A 112 -4.91 -13.53 2.66
N THR A 113 -3.67 -13.35 2.21
CA THR A 113 -3.34 -12.46 1.10
C THR A 113 -4.08 -12.89 -0.16
N GLN A 114 -4.04 -14.18 -0.50
CA GLN A 114 -4.75 -14.74 -1.66
C GLN A 114 -6.27 -14.56 -1.55
N ALA A 115 -6.86 -14.84 -0.39
CA ALA A 115 -8.29 -14.66 -0.17
C ALA A 115 -8.72 -13.20 -0.31
N ALA A 116 -7.92 -12.26 0.19
CA ALA A 116 -8.20 -10.83 0.09
C ALA A 116 -8.07 -10.32 -1.36
N LEU A 117 -7.08 -10.78 -2.10
CA LEU A 117 -6.93 -10.46 -3.53
C LEU A 117 -8.09 -11.04 -4.36
N ALA A 118 -8.50 -12.28 -4.08
CA ALA A 118 -9.61 -12.93 -4.78
C ALA A 118 -10.98 -12.29 -4.48
N ALA A 119 -11.12 -11.61 -3.33
CA ALA A 119 -12.32 -10.89 -2.97
C ALA A 119 -12.39 -9.48 -3.58
N GLN A 120 -11.31 -8.98 -4.20
CA GLN A 120 -11.37 -7.73 -4.95
C GLN A 120 -12.25 -7.93 -6.19
N PRO A 121 -13.25 -7.08 -6.43
CA PRO A 121 -14.00 -7.14 -7.68
C PRO A 121 -13.02 -6.94 -8.85
N ASP A 122 -13.24 -7.64 -9.96
CA ASP A 122 -12.48 -7.44 -11.20
C ASP A 122 -12.57 -5.96 -11.57
N GLY A 123 -11.48 -5.22 -11.28
CA GLY A 123 -11.45 -3.78 -11.39
C GLY A 123 -11.54 -3.36 -12.86
N VAL A 124 -12.74 -3.09 -13.35
CA VAL A 124 -12.90 -2.33 -14.58
C VAL A 124 -12.49 -0.89 -14.25
N MET A 125 -11.43 -0.41 -14.92
CA MET A 125 -11.03 1.00 -14.90
C MET A 125 -12.22 1.88 -15.37
N LEU A 126 -12.99 2.40 -14.42
CA LEU A 126 -13.90 3.50 -14.67
C LEU A 126 -13.09 4.80 -14.54
N SER A 127 -12.42 5.18 -15.62
CA SER A 127 -11.92 6.55 -15.77
C SER A 127 -13.08 7.53 -15.54
N PRO A 128 -12.89 8.66 -14.84
CA PRO A 128 -13.96 9.64 -14.73
C PRO A 128 -14.20 10.26 -16.12
N ILE A 129 -15.22 9.76 -16.83
CA ILE A 129 -15.96 10.61 -17.75
C ILE A 129 -16.67 11.65 -16.88
N SER A 130 -16.49 12.92 -17.21
CA SER A 130 -16.93 14.09 -16.45
C SER A 130 -18.27 13.93 -15.71
N ALA A 131 -18.25 14.24 -14.41
CA ALA A 131 -19.35 14.80 -13.62
C ALA A 131 -20.78 14.47 -14.08
N SER A 132 -21.26 13.28 -13.77
CA SER A 132 -22.66 12.97 -13.39
C SER A 132 -22.84 11.46 -13.37
N SER A 133 -23.69 10.95 -12.48
CA SER A 133 -24.08 9.54 -12.37
C SER A 133 -23.19 8.68 -11.47
N ALA A 134 -23.21 9.02 -10.17
CA ALA A 134 -23.02 8.01 -9.14
C ALA A 134 -24.21 7.02 -9.15
N CYS A 135 -23.88 5.77 -8.84
CA CYS A 135 -24.78 4.65 -8.48
C CYS A 135 -25.40 3.85 -9.64
N ILE A 136 -24.66 2.84 -10.14
CA ILE A 136 -25.29 1.59 -10.61
C ILE A 136 -24.53 0.43 -9.98
N GLY A 137 -25.14 -0.20 -8.97
CA GLY A 137 -24.75 -1.53 -8.53
C GLY A 137 -25.20 -2.55 -9.59
N ALA A 138 -24.33 -3.48 -9.95
CA ALA A 138 -24.69 -4.57 -10.83
C ALA A 138 -25.63 -5.52 -10.08
N ALA A 139 -26.90 -5.57 -10.48
CA ALA A 139 -27.79 -6.65 -10.13
C ALA A 139 -27.36 -7.88 -10.93
N GLY A 140 -26.85 -8.90 -10.23
CA GLY A 140 -26.51 -10.18 -10.84
C GLY A 140 -27.76 -10.99 -11.18
N HIS A 141 -27.80 -11.52 -12.40
CA HIS A 141 -28.48 -12.77 -12.78
C HIS A 141 -27.75 -13.39 -13.97
#